data_AF-A0A0R2PGD3-F1
#
_entry.id   AF-A0A0R2PGD3-F1
#
_cell.length_a   1.000
_cell.length_b   1.000
_cell.length_c   1.000
_cell.angle_alpha   90.00
_cell.angle_beta   90.00
_cell.angle_gamma   90.00
#
_symmetry.space_group_name_H-M   'P 1'
#
loop_
_entity.id
_entity.type
_entity.pdbx_description
1 polymer ?
#
loop_
_entity_poly.entity_id
_entity_poly.type
_entity_poly.pdbx_seq_one_letter_code
_entity_poly.pdbx_strand_id
1 'polypeptide(L)'
;HVEIVNSFPEQYANVNPIPTQLWIEFSGNLQTLEGEAVNSIEVIDSTGIAVNYQDPVISGGRITTKISGQSAPGVFTVIYRVVGDDGHVIEGEYTFNASPDYAEVQTPTPINTTEQSSSTSASGILIGVIVLLLCAGLFMRVKNRSK
;
A
#
# COMPACT_ATOMS: atom_id res chain seq x y z
N HIS A 1 -12.97 13.57 31.26
CA HIS A 1 -12.66 13.48 29.83
C HIS A 1 -11.32 12.83 29.65
N VAL A 2 -11.14 12.10 28.55
CA VAL A 2 -9.86 11.50 28.17
C VAL A 2 -9.22 12.29 27.03
N GLU A 3 -7.91 12.25 26.89
CA GLU A 3 -7.17 12.93 25.82
C GLU A 3 -6.19 11.94 25.19
N ILE A 4 -5.82 12.13 23.92
CA ILE A 4 -4.76 11.31 23.32
C ILE A 4 -3.45 11.61 24.05
N VAL A 5 -2.83 10.56 24.60
CA VAL A 5 -1.50 10.63 25.22
C VAL A 5 -0.44 10.08 24.27
N ASN A 6 -0.78 9.05 23.49
CA ASN A 6 0.12 8.46 22.51
C ASN A 6 -0.67 7.76 21.40
N SER A 7 -0.03 7.52 20.25
CA SER A 7 -0.62 6.77 19.15
C SER A 7 0.46 6.08 18.32
N PHE A 8 0.05 5.04 17.60
CA PHE A 8 0.87 4.45 16.55
C PHE A 8 0.00 4.12 15.35
N PRO A 9 0.35 4.62 14.16
CA PRO A 9 1.32 5.69 13.91
C PRO A 9 1.00 6.99 14.65
N GLU A 10 2.03 7.79 14.95
CA GLU A 10 1.83 9.12 15.52
C GLU A 10 1.23 10.08 14.48
N GLN A 11 0.55 11.11 14.97
CA GLN A 11 0.04 12.19 14.12
C GLN A 11 1.16 12.83 13.30
N TYR A 12 0.94 12.96 12.00
CA TYR A 12 1.88 13.46 10.99
C TYR A 12 3.16 12.63 10.82
N ALA A 13 3.22 11.42 11.37
CA ALA A 13 4.34 10.52 11.16
C ALA A 13 4.45 10.05 9.70
N ASN A 14 5.66 9.68 9.31
CA ASN A 14 5.92 8.96 8.05
C ASN A 14 6.39 7.55 8.41
N VAL A 15 5.64 6.53 7.99
CA VAL A 15 5.87 5.12 8.38
C VAL A 15 6.20 4.29 7.16
N ASN A 16 7.21 3.44 7.28
CA ASN A 16 7.59 2.46 6.28
C ASN A 16 8.03 1.16 6.99
N PRO A 17 7.40 0.00 6.71
CA PRO A 17 6.29 -0.22 5.78
C PRO A 17 4.95 0.37 6.26
N ILE A 18 3.91 0.24 5.41
CA ILE A 18 2.52 0.40 5.83
C ILE A 18 2.28 -0.50 7.06
N PRO A 19 1.82 0.05 8.19
CA PRO A 19 1.64 -0.74 9.40
C PRO A 19 0.51 -1.75 9.22
N THR A 20 0.51 -2.80 10.04
CA THR A 20 -0.56 -3.82 10.08
C THR A 20 -1.51 -3.65 11.26
N GLN A 21 -1.19 -2.70 12.15
CA GLN A 21 -1.96 -2.37 13.33
C GLN A 21 -1.87 -0.87 13.58
N LEU A 22 -2.96 -0.33 14.11
CA LEU A 22 -3.06 1.03 14.62
C LEU A 22 -3.58 1.00 16.05
N TRP A 23 -3.05 1.85 16.91
CA TRP A 23 -3.61 2.04 18.25
C TRP A 23 -3.54 3.50 18.70
N ILE A 24 -4.47 3.87 19.57
CA ILE A 24 -4.53 5.19 20.22
C ILE A 24 -4.63 4.94 21.73
N GLU A 25 -3.74 5.56 22.49
CA GLU A 25 -3.73 5.55 23.95
C GLU A 25 -4.33 6.86 24.46
N PHE A 26 -5.33 6.72 25.33
CA PHE A 26 -6.00 7.82 25.99
C PHE A 26 -5.55 7.97 27.46
N SER A 27 -5.68 9.17 28.02
CA SER A 27 -5.24 9.50 29.39
C SER A 27 -6.01 8.80 30.50
N GLY A 28 -7.15 8.18 30.17
CA GLY A 28 -7.97 7.41 31.10
C GLY A 28 -8.59 6.20 30.42
N ASN A 29 -9.20 5.33 31.22
CA ASN A 29 -9.83 4.11 30.74
C ASN A 29 -11.01 4.41 29.80
N LEU A 30 -11.19 3.53 28.82
CA LEU A 30 -12.31 3.55 27.91
C LEU A 30 -13.42 2.62 28.42
N GLN A 31 -14.66 3.04 28.25
CA GLN A 31 -15.82 2.25 28.61
C GLN A 31 -16.02 1.08 27.63
N THR A 32 -16.34 -0.10 28.15
CA THR A 32 -16.72 -1.27 27.37
C THR A 32 -18.06 -1.80 27.85
N LEU A 33 -18.98 -2.10 26.93
CA LEU A 33 -20.28 -2.72 27.23
C LEU A 33 -20.35 -4.07 26.53
N GLU A 34 -20.71 -5.11 27.28
CA GLU A 34 -20.79 -6.47 26.73
C GLU A 34 -21.85 -6.53 25.62
N GLY A 35 -21.43 -6.96 24.42
CA GLY A 35 -22.30 -7.06 23.25
C GLY A 35 -22.52 -5.74 22.48
N GLU A 36 -21.93 -4.63 22.90
CA GLU A 36 -22.15 -3.30 22.30
C GLU A 36 -20.84 -2.63 21.87
N ALA A 37 -20.79 -2.16 20.62
CA ALA A 37 -19.63 -1.46 20.07
C ALA A 37 -19.73 0.05 20.35
N VAL A 38 -19.40 0.46 21.57
CA VAL A 38 -19.48 1.88 21.98
C VAL A 38 -18.26 2.71 21.60
N ASN A 39 -17.17 2.11 21.12
CA ASN A 39 -15.99 2.82 20.62
C ASN A 39 -15.66 2.32 19.20
N SER A 40 -15.14 3.20 18.35
CA SER A 40 -14.80 2.89 16.97
C SER A 40 -13.51 3.58 16.53
N ILE A 41 -12.83 2.91 15.59
CA ILE A 41 -11.76 3.48 14.77
C ILE A 41 -12.06 3.10 13.33
N GLU A 42 -11.97 4.08 12.45
CA GLU A 42 -11.95 3.91 11.00
C GLU A 42 -10.62 4.44 10.45
N VAL A 43 -10.01 3.69 9.54
CA VAL A 43 -8.75 4.08 8.91
C VAL A 43 -8.96 4.09 7.42
N ILE A 44 -8.84 5.26 6.81
CA ILE A 44 -9.07 5.51 5.39
C ILE A 44 -7.71 5.73 4.73
N ASP A 45 -7.42 5.01 3.64
CA ASP A 45 -6.18 5.21 2.88
C ASP A 45 -6.24 6.39 1.90
N SER A 46 -5.16 6.60 1.15
CA SER A 46 -5.03 7.69 0.20
C SER A 46 -6.00 7.62 -0.99
N THR A 47 -6.66 6.47 -1.18
CA THR A 47 -7.70 6.28 -2.21
C THR A 47 -9.11 6.55 -1.71
N GLY A 48 -9.27 6.79 -0.40
CA GLY A 48 -10.58 6.96 0.24
C GLY A 48 -11.23 5.65 0.65
N ILE A 49 -10.48 4.54 0.70
CA ILE A 49 -11.01 3.22 1.08
C ILE A 49 -10.73 2.99 2.58
N ALA A 50 -11.73 2.48 3.31
CA ALA A 50 -11.54 1.99 4.66
C ALA A 50 -10.72 0.68 4.63
N VAL A 51 -9.58 0.68 5.33
CA VAL A 51 -8.57 -0.38 5.29
C VAL A 51 -8.38 -1.07 6.64
N ASN A 52 -9.05 -0.59 7.68
CA ASN A 52 -9.15 -1.32 8.94
C ASN A 52 -10.13 -2.50 8.83
N TYR A 53 -9.86 -3.57 9.55
CA TYR A 53 -10.67 -4.77 9.56
C TYR A 53 -10.72 -5.40 10.96
N GLN A 54 -11.76 -6.19 11.20
CA GLN A 54 -12.16 -6.69 12.51
C GLN A 54 -12.56 -5.58 13.49
N ASP A 55 -13.30 -5.97 14.53
CA ASP A 55 -13.69 -5.05 15.57
C ASP A 55 -12.46 -4.57 16.35
N PRO A 56 -12.44 -3.29 16.79
CA PRO A 56 -11.36 -2.77 17.59
C PRO A 56 -11.32 -3.46 18.97
N VAL A 57 -10.12 -3.68 19.46
CA VAL A 57 -9.86 -4.25 20.79
C VAL A 57 -9.55 -3.14 21.76
N ILE A 58 -10.22 -3.16 22.92
CA ILE A 58 -10.05 -2.16 23.99
C ILE A 58 -9.34 -2.81 25.16
N SER A 59 -8.32 -2.14 25.69
CA SER A 59 -7.60 -2.56 26.88
C SER A 59 -7.21 -1.32 27.70
N GLY A 60 -7.92 -1.10 28.82
CA GLY A 60 -7.75 0.11 29.63
C GLY A 60 -8.03 1.38 28.82
N GLY A 61 -7.06 2.28 28.73
CA GLY A 61 -7.12 3.50 27.93
C GLY A 61 -6.77 3.32 26.44
N ARG A 62 -6.45 2.10 26.00
CA ARG A 62 -6.03 1.83 24.62
C ARG A 62 -7.14 1.24 23.78
N ILE A 63 -7.32 1.78 22.59
CA ILE A 63 -8.10 1.18 21.51
C ILE A 63 -7.17 0.79 20.36
N THR A 64 -7.34 -0.42 19.83
CA THR A 64 -6.46 -1.01 18.81
C THR A 64 -7.29 -1.57 17.66
N THR A 65 -6.88 -1.32 16.42
CA THR A 65 -7.48 -1.93 15.23
C THR A 65 -6.41 -2.51 14.31
N LYS A 66 -6.78 -3.50 13.50
CA LYS A 66 -5.91 -4.03 12.45
C LYS A 66 -6.15 -3.27 11.16
N ILE A 67 -5.09 -3.06 10.41
CA ILE A 67 -5.11 -2.37 9.13
C ILE A 67 -4.43 -3.23 8.07
N SER A 68 -4.91 -3.14 6.83
CA SER A 68 -4.30 -3.84 5.70
C SER A 68 -2.92 -3.27 5.40
N GLY A 69 -1.88 -4.10 5.43
CA GLY A 69 -0.54 -3.71 4.98
C GLY A 69 -0.42 -3.53 3.45
N GLN A 70 -1.48 -3.80 2.69
CA GLN A 70 -1.52 -3.75 1.22
C GLN A 70 -2.26 -2.52 0.68
N SER A 71 -2.39 -1.47 1.49
CA SER A 71 -3.05 -0.21 1.08
C SER A 71 -2.21 0.58 0.08
N ALA A 72 -2.84 1.54 -0.60
CA ALA A 72 -2.10 2.45 -1.45
C ALA A 72 -1.13 3.31 -0.61
N PRO A 73 0.07 3.64 -1.14
CA PRO A 73 0.95 4.60 -0.48
C PRO A 73 0.29 5.98 -0.38
N GLY A 74 0.66 6.73 0.64
CA GLY A 74 0.24 8.12 0.83
C GLY A 74 -0.37 8.39 2.19
N VAL A 75 -1.23 9.41 2.24
CA VAL A 75 -1.88 9.87 3.47
C VAL A 75 -2.97 8.90 3.88
N PHE A 76 -2.95 8.50 5.15
CA PHE A 76 -3.99 7.78 5.84
C PHE A 76 -4.69 8.72 6.80
N THR A 77 -6.02 8.64 6.85
CA THR A 77 -6.88 9.37 7.80
C THR A 77 -7.42 8.41 8.83
N VAL A 78 -7.21 8.72 10.10
CA VAL A 78 -7.68 7.96 11.24
C VAL A 78 -8.81 8.73 11.88
N ILE A 79 -10.01 8.17 11.88
CA ILE A 79 -11.20 8.76 12.49
C ILE A 79 -11.54 7.88 13.70
N TYR A 80 -11.71 8.49 14.86
CA TYR A 80 -12.00 7.76 16.08
C TYR A 80 -13.18 8.37 16.84
N ARG A 81 -13.90 7.50 17.54
CA ARG A 81 -14.90 7.84 18.54
C ARG A 81 -14.69 6.94 19.75
N VAL A 82 -14.48 7.54 20.91
CA VAL A 82 -14.32 6.81 22.17
C VAL A 82 -15.21 7.36 23.27
N VAL A 83 -15.52 6.52 24.25
CA VAL A 83 -16.28 6.88 25.45
C VAL A 83 -15.38 6.63 26.65
N GLY A 84 -15.04 7.70 27.39
CA GLY A 84 -14.30 7.57 28.65
C GLY A 84 -15.14 6.87 29.72
N ASP A 85 -14.48 6.37 30.77
CA ASP A 85 -15.16 5.74 31.91
C ASP A 85 -16.12 6.70 32.66
N ASP A 86 -15.94 8.00 32.46
CA ASP A 86 -16.86 9.05 32.94
C ASP A 86 -18.09 9.27 32.05
N GLY A 87 -18.24 8.47 30.99
CA GLY A 87 -19.37 8.49 30.05
C GLY A 87 -19.28 9.57 28.97
N HIS A 88 -18.21 10.37 28.94
CA HIS A 88 -18.06 11.40 27.92
C HIS A 88 -17.57 10.82 26.60
N VAL A 89 -18.30 11.15 25.53
CA VAL A 89 -17.92 10.82 24.15
C VAL A 89 -16.87 11.82 23.66
N ILE A 90 -15.84 11.30 22.99
CA ILE A 90 -14.79 12.08 22.35
C ILE A 90 -14.60 11.57 20.93
N GLU A 91 -14.65 12.48 19.98
CA GLU A 91 -14.49 12.23 18.55
C GLU A 91 -13.31 13.05 18.05
N GLY A 92 -12.62 12.53 17.04
CA GLY A 92 -11.56 13.27 16.39
C GLY A 92 -10.99 12.53 15.20
N GLU A 93 -10.07 13.21 14.53
CA GLU A 93 -9.34 12.67 13.41
C GLU A 93 -7.88 13.12 13.44
N TYR A 94 -6.99 12.29 12.91
CA TYR A 94 -5.62 12.67 12.60
C TYR A 94 -5.12 11.93 11.37
N THR A 95 -4.00 12.40 10.81
CA THR A 95 -3.40 11.78 9.63
C THR A 95 -1.99 11.29 9.89
N PHE A 96 -1.57 10.27 9.17
CA PHE A 96 -0.18 9.85 9.03
C PHE A 96 0.09 9.51 7.55
N ASN A 97 1.36 9.45 7.17
CA ASN A 97 1.77 9.06 5.82
C ASN A 97 2.42 7.69 5.88
N ALA A 98 2.11 6.79 4.96
CA ALA A 98 2.78 5.50 4.88
C ALA A 98 3.05 5.03 3.45
N SER A 99 4.09 4.23 3.32
CA SER A 99 4.53 3.66 2.04
C SER A 99 4.90 2.19 2.22
N PRO A 100 4.70 1.34 1.18
CA PRO A 100 5.20 -0.02 1.19
C PRO A 100 6.71 -0.09 1.43
N ASP A 101 7.18 -1.23 1.94
CA ASP A 101 8.61 -1.54 1.96
C ASP A 101 9.09 -1.82 0.54
N TYR A 102 9.62 -0.79 -0.11
CA TYR A 102 10.42 -0.93 -1.31
C TYR A 102 11.82 -1.35 -0.87
N ALA A 103 11.99 -2.61 -0.48
CA ALA A 103 13.34 -3.16 -0.31
C ALA A 103 14.15 -2.79 -1.55
N GLU A 104 15.31 -2.14 -1.35
CA GLU A 104 16.09 -1.54 -2.44
C GLU A 104 16.20 -2.52 -3.60
N VAL A 105 15.76 -2.07 -4.78
CA VAL A 105 16.04 -2.74 -6.04
C VAL A 105 17.54 -2.98 -6.05
N GLN A 106 17.93 -4.26 -6.15
CA GLN A 106 19.32 -4.70 -6.13
C GLN A 106 20.18 -3.71 -6.91
N THR A 107 21.20 -3.16 -6.24
CA THR A 107 22.23 -2.34 -6.87
C THR A 107 22.66 -3.04 -8.17
N PRO A 108 22.66 -2.36 -9.33
CA PRO A 108 23.06 -3.02 -10.56
C PRO A 108 24.44 -3.65 -10.34
N THR A 109 24.51 -4.97 -10.49
CA THR A 109 25.76 -5.71 -10.40
C THR A 109 26.77 -5.02 -11.33
N PRO A 110 27.96 -4.62 -10.86
CA PRO A 110 28.94 -4.02 -11.75
C PRO A 110 29.21 -5.00 -12.88
N ILE A 111 28.97 -4.55 -14.11
CA ILE A 111 29.33 -5.29 -15.31
C ILE A 111 30.85 -5.28 -15.33
N ASN A 112 31.47 -6.38 -14.90
CA ASN A 112 32.91 -6.54 -15.04
C ASN A 112 33.20 -6.64 -16.54
N THR A 113 33.68 -5.54 -17.12
CA THR A 113 34.25 -5.52 -18.47
C THR A 113 35.43 -6.47 -18.50
N THR A 114 35.18 -7.69 -18.97
CA THR A 114 36.23 -8.59 -19.41
C THR A 114 36.25 -8.47 -20.92
N GLU A 115 37.17 -7.65 -21.44
CA GLU A 115 37.51 -7.68 -22.85
C GLU A 115 38.08 -9.06 -23.18
N GLN A 116 37.31 -9.90 -23.88
CA GLN A 116 37.87 -11.04 -24.58
C GLN A 116 37.08 -11.35 -25.86
N SER A 117 37.67 -10.88 -26.96
CA SER A 117 37.70 -11.43 -28.33
C SER A 117 36.61 -12.42 -28.74
N SER A 118 35.77 -11.96 -29.67
CA SER A 118 35.31 -12.65 -30.88
C SER A 118 35.15 -14.19 -30.85
N SER A 119 33.89 -14.66 -30.88
CA SER A 119 33.44 -15.59 -31.92
C SER A 119 31.91 -15.67 -31.97
N THR A 120 31.40 -15.51 -33.18
CA THR A 120 29.99 -15.51 -33.57
C THR A 120 29.41 -16.92 -33.45
N SER A 121 28.29 -17.11 -32.74
CA SER A 121 27.35 -18.19 -33.09
C SER A 121 25.97 -18.05 -32.44
N ALA A 122 24.99 -17.86 -33.32
CA ALA A 122 23.70 -18.55 -33.34
C ALA A 122 22.62 -18.24 -32.28
N SER A 123 21.99 -17.07 -32.39
CA SER A 123 20.60 -16.85 -31.92
C SER A 123 19.94 -15.60 -32.53
N GLY A 124 20.31 -15.22 -33.77
CA GLY A 124 19.82 -14.01 -34.43
C GLY A 124 18.95 -14.21 -35.69
N ILE A 125 18.61 -15.45 -36.08
CA ILE A 125 17.99 -15.70 -37.40
C ILE A 125 16.46 -15.53 -37.40
N LEU A 126 15.78 -15.44 -36.25
CA LEU A 126 14.31 -15.50 -36.25
C LEU A 126 13.60 -14.20 -36.67
N ILE A 127 14.23 -13.03 -36.55
CA ILE A 127 13.54 -11.75 -36.81
C ILE A 127 13.59 -11.34 -38.30
N GLY A 128 14.63 -11.74 -39.04
CA GLY A 128 14.79 -11.36 -40.45
C GLY A 128 13.80 -12.03 -41.41
N VAL A 129 13.37 -13.26 -41.12
CA VAL A 129 12.50 -14.05 -42.02
C VAL A 129 11.03 -13.60 -41.95
N ILE A 130 10.58 -13.07 -40.81
CA ILE A 130 9.20 -12.62 -40.61
C ILE A 130 8.92 -11.32 -41.37
N VAL A 131 9.89 -10.40 -41.43
CA VAL A 131 9.72 -9.12 -42.14
C VAL A 131 9.68 -9.32 -43.67
N LEU A 132 10.47 -10.26 -44.20
CA LEU A 132 10.53 -10.52 -45.63
C LEU A 132 9.25 -11.20 -46.17
N LEU A 133 8.61 -12.05 -45.37
CA LEU A 133 7.34 -12.70 -45.73
C LEU A 133 6.15 -11.73 -45.72
N LEU A 134 6.13 -10.73 -44.83
CA LEU A 134 5.07 -9.71 -44.80
C LEU A 134 5.17 -8.73 -45.97
N CYS A 135 6.38 -8.34 -46.39
CA CYS A 135 6.57 -7.48 -47.55
C CYS A 135 6.20 -8.16 -48.87
N ALA A 136 6.52 -9.45 -49.04
CA ALA A 136 6.17 -10.19 -50.27
C ALA A 136 4.65 -10.42 -50.42
N GLY A 137 3.94 -10.67 -49.31
CA GLY A 137 2.48 -10.87 -49.31
C GLY A 137 1.69 -9.63 -49.71
N LEU A 138 2.13 -8.43 -49.28
CA LEU A 138 1.49 -7.17 -49.66
C LEU A 138 1.68 -6.83 -51.15
N PHE A 139 2.87 -7.13 -51.71
CA PHE A 139 3.16 -6.86 -53.12
C PHE A 139 2.37 -7.75 -54.08
N MET A 140 2.16 -9.03 -53.76
CA MET A 140 1.33 -9.94 -54.57
C MET A 140 -0.14 -9.53 -54.60
N ARG A 141 -0.68 -8.99 -53.49
CA ARG A 141 -2.09 -8.57 -53.40
C ARG A 141 -2.39 -7.28 -54.18
N VAL A 142 -1.41 -6.39 -54.34
CA VAL A 142 -1.53 -5.20 -55.19
C VAL A 142 -1.52 -5.58 -56.67
N LYS A 143 -0.71 -6.56 -57.07
CA LYS A 143 -0.61 -6.96 -58.48
C LYS A 143 -1.81 -7.78 -58.98
N ASN A 144 -2.54 -8.49 -58.10
CA ASN A 144 -3.71 -9.29 -58.48
C ASN A 144 -5.04 -8.52 -58.56
N ARG A 145 -5.02 -7.18 -58.49
CA ARG A 145 -6.20 -6.32 -58.72
C ARG A 145 -6.19 -5.60 -60.08
N SER A 146 -5.21 -5.87 -60.92
CA SER A 146 -5.14 -5.37 -62.30
C SER A 146 -5.18 -6.54 -63.28
N LYS A 147 -6.37 -7.15 -63.40
CA LYS A 147 -6.87 -7.80 -64.61
C LYS A 147 -8.38 -7.99 -64.49
#